data_AF-A0A7X8EK44-F1
#
_entry.id   AF-A0A7X8EK44-F1
#
_cell.length_a   1.000
_cell.length_b   1.000
_cell.length_c   1.000
_cell.angle_alpha   90.00
_cell.angle_beta   90.00
_cell.angle_gamma   90.00
#
_symmetry.space_group_name_H-M   'P 1'
#
loop_
_entity.id
_entity.type
_entity.pdbx_description
1 polymer ?
#
loop_
_entity_poly.entity_id
_entity_poly.type
_entity_poly.pdbx_seq_one_letter_code
_entity_poly.pdbx_strand_id
1 'polypeptide(L)' 'MFKCVIFDFDMTLVDSSYAIRDSMNMLAEWQGLPPVTRERVLEVIGMPIKESWIKIWNKFEDEWLDYYRETFLDSEF' A
#
# COMPACT_ATOMS: atom_id res chain seq x y z
N MET A 1 -3.08 -33.72 12.67
CA MET A 1 -1.72 -33.24 12.35
C MET A 1 -1.77 -32.45 11.07
N PHE A 2 -1.35 -31.19 11.07
CA PHE A 2 -1.24 -30.39 9.85
C PHE A 2 0.04 -30.75 9.09
N LYS A 3 -0.05 -30.81 7.75
CA LYS A 3 1.09 -31.12 6.87
C LYS A 3 1.67 -29.90 6.16
N CYS A 4 0.95 -28.79 6.19
CA CYS A 4 1.33 -27.52 5.56
C CYS A 4 0.60 -26.39 6.30
N VAL A 5 1.30 -25.26 6.44
CA VAL A 5 0.74 -23.99 6.91
C VAL A 5 1.24 -22.92 5.95
N ILE A 6 0.33 -22.09 5.45
CA ILE A 6 0.63 -20.96 4.57
C ILE A 6 0.41 -19.69 5.37
N PHE A 7 1.36 -18.77 5.27
CA PHE A 7 1.31 -17.47 5.92
C PHE A 7 1.19 -16.39 4.86
N ASP A 8 0.33 -15.42 5.11
CA ASP A 8 0.39 -14.14 4.41
C ASP A 8 1.69 -13.40 4.78
N PHE A 9 2.05 -12.36 4.04
CA PHE A 9 3.29 -11.62 4.25
C PHE A 9 3.06 -10.39 5.13
N ASP A 10 2.28 -9.43 4.63
CA ASP A 10 2.06 -8.15 5.27
C ASP A 10 1.34 -8.32 6.62
N MET A 11 1.92 -7.75 7.67
CA MET A 11 1.42 -7.83 9.06
C MET A 11 1.29 -9.25 9.64
N THR A 12 1.71 -10.28 8.90
CA THR A 12 1.76 -11.66 9.37
C THR A 12 3.21 -12.08 9.64
N LEU A 13 4.11 -11.86 8.68
CA LEU A 13 5.53 -12.17 8.79
C LEU A 13 6.38 -10.91 9.01
N VAL A 14 5.96 -9.78 8.46
CA VAL A 14 6.71 -8.51 8.51
C VAL A 14 5.76 -7.35 8.79
N ASP A 15 6.17 -6.42 9.66
CA ASP A 15 5.52 -5.11 9.77
C ASP A 15 5.97 -4.21 8.60
N SER A 16 5.27 -4.31 7.48
CA SER A 16 5.47 -3.51 6.27
C SER A 16 4.70 -2.19 6.26
N SER A 17 3.97 -1.87 7.35
CA SER A 17 3.03 -0.74 7.38
C SER A 17 3.68 0.62 7.13
N TYR A 18 4.93 0.81 7.56
CA TYR A 18 5.69 2.04 7.34
C TYR A 18 6.12 2.21 5.88
N ALA A 19 6.61 1.14 5.25
CA ALA A 19 7.01 1.17 3.85
C ALA A 19 5.79 1.47 2.95
N ILE A 20 4.66 0.79 3.22
CA ILE A 20 3.42 1.04 2.49
C ILE A 20 2.95 2.49 2.68
N ARG A 21 3.01 3.03 3.91
CA ARG A 21 2.68 4.43 4.19
C ARG A 21 3.54 5.38 3.36
N ASP A 22 4.85 5.16 3.35
CA ASP A 22 5.79 6.06 2.70
C ASP A 22 5.59 6.05 1.18
N SER A 23 5.38 4.88 0.59
CA SER A 23 5.09 4.77 -0.84
C SER A 23 3.73 5.34 -1.22
N MET A 24 2.69 5.17 -0.39
CA MET A 24 1.41 5.85 -0.59
C MET A 24 1.56 7.36 -0.49
N ASN A 25 2.45 7.86 0.37
CA ASN A 25 2.73 9.30 0.48
C ASN A 25 3.52 9.86 -0.69
N MET A 26 4.36 9.07 -1.36
CA MET A 26 4.98 9.50 -2.63
C MET A 26 3.92 9.74 -3.71
N LEU A 27 2.95 8.83 -3.84
CA LEU A 27 1.79 9.03 -4.71
C LEU A 27 0.96 10.25 -4.27
N ALA A 28 0.73 10.41 -2.97
CA ALA A 28 -0.04 11.54 -2.44
C ALA A 28 0.60 12.88 -2.77
N GLU A 29 1.92 12.99 -2.64
CA GLU A 29 2.68 14.18 -2.99
C GLU A 29 2.59 14.47 -4.50
N TRP A 30 2.77 13.44 -5.35
CA TRP A 30 2.69 13.60 -6.80
C TRP A 30 1.30 14.08 -7.27
N GLN A 31 0.22 13.59 -6.67
CA GLN A 31 -1.16 13.89 -7.05
C GLN A 31 -1.81 15.03 -6.24
N GLY A 32 -1.12 15.60 -5.26
CA GLY A 32 -1.69 16.60 -4.35
C GLY A 32 -2.81 16.06 -3.46
N LEU A 33 -2.75 14.78 -3.09
CA LEU A 33 -3.72 14.12 -2.22
C LEU A 33 -3.38 14.33 -0.73
N PRO A 34 -4.35 14.15 0.18
CA PRO A 34 -4.06 14.15 1.61
C PRO A 34 -3.04 13.06 1.98
N PRO A 35 -2.05 13.38 2.85
CA PRO A 35 -1.06 12.40 3.30
C PRO A 35 -1.73 11.30 4.14
N VAL A 36 -1.18 10.10 4.04
CA VAL A 36 -1.66 8.89 4.68
C VAL A 36 -0.85 8.63 5.95
N THR A 37 -1.55 8.41 7.05
CA THR A 37 -0.92 8.00 8.32
C THR A 37 -0.79 6.48 8.38
N ARG A 38 0.05 5.98 9.29
CA ARG A 38 0.19 4.54 9.51
C ARG A 38 -1.14 3.90 9.91
N GLU A 39 -1.92 4.57 10.75
CA GLU A 39 -3.23 4.09 11.21
C GLU A 39 -4.17 3.88 10.03
N ARG A 40 -4.18 4.81 9.07
CA ARG A 40 -4.96 4.68 7.84
C ARG A 40 -4.49 3.50 6.98
N VAL A 41 -3.18 3.26 6.88
CA VAL A 41 -2.64 2.07 6.18
C VAL A 41 -3.12 0.79 6.85
N LEU A 42 -3.10 0.70 8.19
CA LEU A 42 -3.54 -0.49 8.92
C LEU A 42 -5.02 -0.83 8.68
N GLU A 43 -5.86 0.14 8.29
CA GLU A 43 -7.26 -0.12 7.96
C GLU A 43 -7.47 -0.79 6.58
N VAL A 44 -6.43 -0.80 5.74
CA VAL A 44 -6.51 -1.22 4.34
C VAL A 44 -5.41 -2.19 3.90
N ILE A 45 -4.44 -2.49 4.77
CA ILE A 45 -3.38 -3.46 4.51
C ILE A 45 -3.98 -4.86 4.26
N GLY A 46 -3.47 -5.55 3.24
CA GLY A 46 -4.05 -6.81 2.75
C GLY A 46 -5.26 -6.66 1.82
N MET A 47 -5.78 -5.45 1.61
CA MET A 47 -6.80 -5.20 0.57
C MET A 47 -6.16 -5.03 -0.81
N PRO A 48 -6.89 -5.34 -1.90
CA PRO A 48 -6.47 -4.96 -3.24
C PRO A 48 -6.24 -3.44 -3.35
N ILE A 49 -5.14 -3.03 -4.01
CA ILE A 49 -4.67 -1.64 -4.02
C ILE A 49 -5.71 -0.62 -4.51
N LYS A 50 -6.53 -1.01 -5.50
CA LYS A 50 -7.62 -0.15 -6.00
C LYS A 50 -8.66 0.12 -4.92
N GLU A 51 -9.05 -0.90 -4.18
CA GLU A 51 -10.05 -0.80 -3.12
C GLU A 51 -9.50 -0.02 -1.92
N SER A 52 -8.22 -0.22 -1.58
CA SER A 52 -7.55 0.52 -0.51
C SER A 52 -7.50 2.01 -0.82
N TRP A 53 -7.13 2.41 -2.04
CA TRP A 53 -7.05 3.82 -2.44
C TRP A 53 -8.43 4.47 -2.52
N ILE A 54 -9.45 3.78 -3.02
CA ILE A 54 -10.84 4.28 -2.95
C ILE A 54 -11.25 4.49 -1.49
N LYS A 55 -10.88 3.59 -0.57
CA LYS A 55 -11.22 3.75 0.85
C LYS A 55 -10.43 4.88 1.54
N ILE A 56 -9.21 5.17 1.11
CA ILE A 56 -8.35 6.20 1.70
C ILE A 56 -8.67 7.59 1.15
N TRP A 57 -8.76 7.73 -0.18
CA TRP A 57 -8.87 9.02 -0.87
C TRP A 57 -10.22 9.22 -1.57
N ASN A 58 -11.14 8.26 -1.48
CA ASN A 58 -12.45 8.30 -2.16
C ASN A 58 -12.33 8.43 -3.69
N LYS A 59 -11.19 8.01 -4.26
CA LYS A 59 -10.87 8.13 -5.68
C LYS A 59 -9.81 7.10 -6.07
N PHE A 60 -9.82 6.70 -7.34
CA PHE A 60 -8.78 5.90 -7.97
C PHE A 60 -8.70 6.26 -9.46
N GLU A 61 -7.50 6.37 -9.98
CA GLU A 61 -7.21 6.53 -11.42
C GLU A 61 -6.15 5.51 -11.82
N ASP A 62 -6.27 4.91 -13.01
CA ASP A 62 -5.35 3.85 -13.44
C ASP A 62 -3.89 4.35 -13.53
N GLU A 63 -3.69 5.61 -13.91
CA GLU A 63 -2.38 6.28 -13.98
C GLU A 63 -1.64 6.30 -12.63
N TRP A 64 -2.36 6.31 -11.51
CA TRP A 64 -1.75 6.24 -10.18
C TRP A 64 -1.05 4.91 -9.95
N LEU A 65 -1.62 3.82 -10.47
CA LEU A 65 -1.07 2.48 -10.32
C LEU A 65 0.18 2.31 -11.18
N ASP A 66 0.19 2.89 -12.38
CA ASP A 66 1.34 2.88 -13.26
C ASP A 66 2.50 3.67 -12.65
N TYR A 67 2.25 4.91 -12.20
CA TYR A 67 3.23 5.71 -11.48
C TYR A 67 3.77 5.01 -10.22
N TYR A 68 2.86 4.43 -9.42
CA TYR A 68 3.24 3.72 -8.19
C TYR A 68 4.18 2.54 -8.48
N ARG A 69 3.92 1.77 -9.54
CA ARG A 69 4.77 0.64 -9.92
C ARG A 69 6.15 1.07 -10.39
N GLU A 70 6.23 2.08 -11.27
CA GLU A 70 7.50 2.59 -11.77
C GLU A 70 8.35 3.14 -10.63
N THR A 71 7.74 3.94 -9.76
CA THR A 71 8.43 4.60 -8.64
C THR A 71 8.88 3.61 -7.57
N PHE A 72 8.08 2.59 -7.26
CA PHE A 72 8.42 1.62 -6.21
C PHE A 72 9.53 0.67 -6.65
N LEU A 73 9.55 0.24 -7.92
CA LEU A 73 10.60 -0.65 -8.45
C LEU A 73 12.00 -0.01 -8.39
N ASP A 74 12.10 1.30 -8.58
CA ASP A 74 13.38 2.02 -8.49
C ASP A 74 13.87 2.21 -7.04
N SER A 75 13.03 1.90 -6.05
CA SER A 75 13.31 2.12 -4.62
C SER A 75 13.64 0.85 -3.82
N GLU A 76 13.51 -0.35 -4.41
CA GLU A 76 13.95 -1.60 -3.78
C GLU A 76 15.48 -1.78 -3.91
N PHE A 77 16.20 -1.58 -2.80
CA PHE A 77 17.64 -1.87 -2.66
C PHE A 77 17.90 -2.86 -1.52
#